data_AF-A0AAU5GZF6-F1
#
_entry.id   AF-A0AAU5GZF6-F1
#
_cell.length_a   1.000
_cell.length_b   1.000
_cell.length_c   1.000
_cell.angle_alpha   90.00
_cell.angle_beta   90.00
_cell.angle_gamma   90.00
#
_symmetry.space_group_name_H-M   'P 1'
#
loop_
_entity.id
_entity.type
_entity.pdbx_description
1 polymer ?
#
loop_
_entity_poly.entity_id
_entity_poly.type
_entity_poly.pdbx_seq_one_letter_code
_entity_poly.pdbx_strand_id
1 'polypeptide(L)'
;MRATLRALRALRALVLLAGFPLLSLLPVAGLAALCWAAHLGAPTRVAVKLYVVSAVLAFLALRGLFMLRTPPGTSPAPGLSVTEDGEPALWRTVRELAEGTGIPAPAAIVLTGDAAASLSEDTHPRLLLGMPLIQGLSESQLRAVLAQEFARHAGRRLTGRYRTRVLLAVAGFRKDGGRPYRVMARGYTAYAKLYVRATLADTRRQEYEADAVAARLAGRDATASALREIPALRDAHDYYLGHYAELGHAAGLLPPPGEILGGFGRMLTARELELASLRMRHCDPTTAERVKRVKALPADGRTAEGKGAALSLLTDADRTYAELEAALLDENTRALPRAEDWQHLLDAAMRARLTGLDTPVHQALAAYTGEQPALGTLLKVIDDGQLWRLAQRLPLSDQAAAASGRAFREFARPALRRALRGMVLAELSALNRLRWEFSWSEANPNPLMDGGPARVVDAVDAAVADSPDTAPLRALLLPSAPPAPPTDERNTS
;
A
#
# COMPACT_ATOMS: atom_id res chain seq x y z
N MET A 1 45.53 3.24 -20.06
CA MET A 1 44.59 2.57 -19.11
C MET A 1 43.33 3.38 -18.77
N ARG A 2 43.41 4.68 -18.44
CA ARG A 2 42.20 5.50 -18.15
C ARG A 2 41.28 5.76 -19.37
N ALA A 3 41.87 5.90 -20.57
CA ALA A 3 41.12 6.11 -21.82
C ALA A 3 40.34 4.86 -22.27
N THR A 4 40.96 3.68 -22.18
CA THR A 4 40.35 2.39 -22.51
C THR A 4 39.18 2.05 -21.58
N LEU A 5 39.29 2.35 -20.28
CA LEU A 5 38.19 2.20 -19.31
C LEU A 5 37.00 3.15 -19.59
N ARG A 6 37.26 4.37 -20.10
CA ARG A 6 36.21 5.31 -20.50
C ARG A 6 35.48 4.84 -21.75
N ALA A 7 36.23 4.37 -22.76
CA ALA A 7 35.66 3.84 -23.99
C ALA A 7 34.78 2.60 -23.74
N LEU A 8 35.23 1.68 -22.88
CA LEU A 8 34.45 0.49 -22.52
C LEU A 8 33.14 0.84 -21.79
N ARG A 9 33.16 1.84 -20.90
CA ARG A 9 31.96 2.34 -20.21
C ARG A 9 31.00 3.03 -21.17
N ALA A 10 31.52 3.82 -22.11
CA ALA A 10 30.71 4.49 -23.13
C ALA A 10 30.04 3.46 -24.06
N LEU A 11 30.79 2.45 -24.52
CA LEU A 11 30.26 1.36 -25.34
C LEU A 11 29.19 0.57 -24.59
N ARG A 12 29.44 0.20 -23.33
CA ARG A 12 28.46 -0.48 -22.48
C ARG A 12 27.18 0.35 -22.31
N ALA A 13 27.31 1.65 -22.04
CA ALA A 13 26.18 2.55 -21.92
C ALA A 13 25.39 2.64 -23.24
N LEU A 14 26.08 2.71 -24.38
CA LEU A 14 25.46 2.77 -25.71
C LEU A 14 24.70 1.48 -26.04
N VAL A 15 25.29 0.31 -25.78
CA VAL A 15 24.62 -1.00 -25.95
C VAL A 15 23.37 -1.09 -25.07
N LEU A 16 23.46 -0.65 -23.81
CA LEU A 16 22.32 -0.63 -22.88
C LEU A 16 21.26 0.41 -23.25
N LEU A 17 21.61 1.51 -23.91
CA LEU A 17 20.65 2.51 -24.40
C LEU A 17 19.98 2.05 -25.70
N ALA A 18 20.69 1.31 -26.55
CA ALA A 18 20.17 0.77 -27.81
C ALA A 18 19.34 -0.50 -27.63
N GLY A 19 19.58 -1.27 -26.56
CA GLY A 19 18.99 -2.60 -26.38
C GLY A 19 17.46 -2.63 -26.27
N PHE A 20 16.81 -1.64 -25.65
CA PHE A 20 15.35 -1.60 -25.59
C PHE A 20 14.73 -1.26 -26.96
N PRO A 21 15.16 -0.19 -27.69
CA PRO A 21 14.72 0.02 -29.07
C PRO A 21 14.96 -1.18 -29.98
N LEU A 22 16.11 -1.86 -29.87
CA LEU A 22 16.40 -3.06 -30.65
C LEU A 22 15.46 -4.21 -30.32
N LEU A 23 15.18 -4.44 -29.03
CA LEU A 23 14.21 -5.46 -28.58
C LEU A 23 12.79 -5.19 -29.08
N SER A 24 12.43 -3.91 -29.26
CA SER A 24 11.14 -3.50 -29.83
C SER A 24 11.11 -3.62 -31.35
N LEU A 25 12.15 -3.17 -32.06
CA LEU A 25 12.12 -3.01 -33.51
C LEU A 25 12.52 -4.27 -34.30
N LEU A 26 13.43 -5.10 -33.76
CA LEU A 26 13.89 -6.32 -34.46
C LEU A 26 12.77 -7.34 -34.68
N PRO A 27 11.89 -7.66 -33.69
CA PRO A 27 10.77 -8.55 -33.92
C PRO A 27 9.77 -8.00 -34.94
N VAL A 28 9.55 -6.68 -34.94
CA VAL A 28 8.65 -6.01 -35.90
C VAL A 28 9.21 -6.11 -37.32
N ALA A 29 10.51 -5.86 -37.50
CA ALA A 29 11.17 -6.04 -38.79
C ALA A 29 11.09 -7.50 -39.28
N GLY A 30 11.31 -8.48 -38.39
CA GLY A 30 11.16 -9.90 -38.72
C GLY A 30 9.73 -10.29 -39.12
N LEU A 31 8.72 -9.77 -38.42
CA LEU A 31 7.32 -9.97 -38.76
C LEU A 31 6.96 -9.32 -40.10
N ALA A 32 7.48 -8.14 -40.39
CA ALA A 32 7.30 -7.48 -41.68
C ALA A 32 7.91 -8.30 -42.83
N ALA A 33 9.11 -8.87 -42.64
CA ALA A 33 9.74 -9.77 -43.61
C ALA A 33 8.93 -11.06 -43.83
N LEU A 34 8.34 -11.62 -42.76
CA LEU A 34 7.47 -12.79 -42.85
C LEU A 34 6.15 -12.48 -43.57
N CYS A 35 5.59 -11.31 -43.32
CA CYS A 35 4.42 -10.77 -44.03
C CYS A 35 4.69 -10.56 -45.52
N TRP A 36 5.88 -10.07 -45.87
CA TRP A 36 6.34 -9.95 -47.25
C TRP A 36 6.48 -11.32 -47.92
N ALA A 37 7.13 -12.28 -47.27
CA ALA A 37 7.27 -13.64 -47.79
C ALA A 37 5.91 -14.34 -47.98
N ALA A 38 4.98 -14.16 -47.04
CA ALA A 38 3.63 -14.71 -47.16
C ALA A 38 2.83 -14.08 -48.31
N HIS A 39 3.05 -12.80 -48.62
CA HIS A 39 2.42 -12.14 -49.76
C HIS A 39 2.83 -12.77 -51.10
N LEU A 40 4.06 -13.29 -51.19
CA LEU A 40 4.62 -13.86 -52.41
C LEU A 40 4.15 -15.30 -52.71
N GLY A 41 3.55 -16.01 -51.76
CA GLY A 41 3.23 -17.43 -51.99
C GLY A 41 2.28 -18.11 -51.01
N ALA A 42 1.72 -17.42 -50.01
CA ALA A 42 0.81 -18.03 -49.04
C ALA A 42 -0.67 -17.92 -49.46
N PRO A 43 -1.52 -18.89 -49.09
CA PRO A 43 -2.96 -18.76 -49.25
C PRO A 43 -3.51 -17.54 -48.50
N THR A 44 -4.50 -16.84 -49.08
CA THR A 44 -5.05 -15.58 -48.57
C THR A 44 -5.47 -15.65 -47.09
N ARG A 45 -6.05 -16.78 -46.65
CA ARG A 45 -6.47 -16.96 -45.24
C ARG A 45 -5.29 -17.00 -44.26
N VAL A 46 -4.14 -17.52 -44.68
CA VAL A 46 -2.91 -17.57 -43.87
C VAL A 46 -2.25 -16.20 -43.84
N ALA A 47 -2.17 -15.52 -44.99
CA ALA A 47 -1.64 -14.16 -45.08
C ALA A 47 -2.42 -13.17 -44.21
N VAL A 48 -3.76 -13.21 -44.26
CA VAL A 48 -4.62 -12.34 -43.43
C VAL A 48 -4.41 -12.57 -41.93
N LYS A 49 -4.39 -13.83 -41.47
CA LYS A 49 -4.10 -14.15 -40.06
C LYS A 49 -2.72 -13.65 -39.63
N LEU A 50 -1.72 -13.81 -40.50
CA LEU A 50 -0.37 -13.34 -40.26
C LEU A 50 -0.32 -11.81 -40.15
N TYR A 51 -0.99 -11.07 -41.05
CA TYR A 51 -1.05 -9.61 -40.99
C TYR A 51 -1.70 -9.11 -39.70
N VAL A 52 -2.79 -9.72 -39.25
CA VAL A 52 -3.47 -9.35 -38.00
C VAL A 52 -2.56 -9.57 -36.80
N VAL A 53 -1.90 -10.73 -36.70
CA VAL A 53 -0.97 -11.03 -35.60
C VAL A 53 0.24 -10.08 -35.64
N SER A 54 0.81 -9.83 -36.80
CA SER A 54 1.93 -8.91 -36.99
C SER A 54 1.57 -7.46 -36.62
N ALA A 55 0.38 -6.99 -37.01
CA ALA A 55 -0.11 -5.66 -36.67
C ALA A 55 -0.30 -5.49 -35.15
N VAL A 56 -0.86 -6.49 -34.47
CA VAL A 56 -1.02 -6.47 -33.00
C VAL A 56 0.35 -6.45 -32.30
N LEU A 57 1.30 -7.30 -32.72
CA LEU A 57 2.64 -7.33 -32.13
C LEU A 57 3.43 -6.06 -32.42
N ALA A 58 3.32 -5.50 -33.63
CA ALA A 58 3.94 -4.22 -34.00
C ALA A 58 3.38 -3.07 -33.17
N PHE A 59 2.06 -2.99 -33.01
CA PHE A 59 1.40 -2.00 -32.17
C PHE A 59 1.90 -2.09 -30.71
N LEU A 60 2.00 -3.30 -30.15
CA LEU A 60 2.52 -3.50 -28.79
C LEU A 60 3.99 -3.05 -28.66
N ALA A 61 4.84 -3.42 -29.61
CA ALA A 61 6.25 -3.02 -29.61
C ALA A 61 6.43 -1.50 -29.73
N LEU A 62 5.68 -0.86 -30.63
CA LEU A 62 5.64 0.60 -30.79
C LEU A 62 5.14 1.29 -29.53
N ARG A 63 4.08 0.77 -28.89
CA ARG A 63 3.57 1.27 -27.60
C ARG A 63 4.66 1.22 -26.51
N GLY A 64 5.46 0.16 -26.45
CA GLY A 64 6.58 0.05 -25.52
C GLY A 64 7.68 1.09 -25.76
N LEU A 65 7.98 1.35 -27.02
CA LEU A 65 8.93 2.40 -27.42
C LEU A 65 8.37 3.80 -27.12
N PHE A 66 7.08 4.03 -27.33
CA PHE A 66 6.41 5.27 -26.95
C PHE A 66 6.37 5.46 -25.43
N MET A 67 6.22 4.39 -24.64
CA MET A 67 6.32 4.44 -23.17
C MET A 67 7.70 4.85 -22.64
N LEU A 68 8.78 4.68 -23.42
CA LEU A 68 10.10 5.25 -23.09
C LEU A 68 10.19 6.76 -23.34
N ARG A 69 9.29 7.28 -24.18
CA ARG A 69 9.26 8.69 -24.61
C ARG A 69 8.25 9.51 -23.83
N THR A 70 7.11 8.93 -23.45
CA THR A 70 6.18 9.60 -22.57
C THR A 70 6.85 9.80 -21.22
N PRO A 71 7.01 11.05 -20.75
CA PRO A 71 7.32 11.27 -19.35
C PRO A 71 6.24 10.55 -18.52
N PRO A 72 6.60 9.98 -17.35
CA PRO A 72 5.61 9.37 -16.47
C PRO A 72 4.44 10.32 -16.29
N GLY A 73 3.22 9.78 -16.47
CA GLY A 73 1.91 10.44 -16.34
C GLY A 73 1.92 11.94 -16.16
N THR A 74 1.53 12.66 -17.21
CA THR A 74 1.17 14.09 -17.19
C THR A 74 -0.14 14.35 -16.43
N SER A 75 -0.29 13.75 -15.27
CA SER A 75 -1.08 14.32 -14.20
C SER A 75 -0.07 14.62 -13.11
N PRO A 76 0.13 15.89 -12.70
CA PRO A 76 0.90 16.14 -11.49
C PRO A 76 0.33 15.21 -10.41
N ALA A 77 1.19 14.47 -9.72
CA ALA A 77 0.73 13.68 -8.58
C ALA A 77 -0.16 14.60 -7.75
N PRO A 78 -1.41 14.20 -7.44
CA PRO A 78 -2.31 15.07 -6.70
C PRO A 78 -1.58 15.48 -5.41
N GLY A 79 -1.61 16.77 -5.13
CA GLY A 79 -0.73 17.35 -4.14
C GLY A 79 -0.91 18.85 -4.00
N LEU A 80 -0.49 19.37 -2.86
CA LEU A 80 -0.64 20.78 -2.49
C LEU A 80 0.63 21.54 -2.86
N SER A 81 0.53 22.50 -3.77
CA SER A 81 1.66 23.39 -4.07
C SER A 81 1.74 24.47 -3.00
N VAL A 82 2.86 24.55 -2.30
CA VAL A 82 3.06 25.51 -1.20
C VAL A 82 3.85 26.73 -1.68
N THR A 83 3.38 27.92 -1.31
CA THR A 83 4.06 29.19 -1.62
C THR A 83 5.11 29.53 -0.57
N GLU A 84 6.04 30.41 -0.92
CA GLU A 84 7.06 30.90 0.01
C GLU A 84 6.45 31.66 1.19
N ASP A 85 5.42 32.46 0.93
CA ASP A 85 4.71 33.20 1.98
C ASP A 85 3.92 32.28 2.91
N GLY A 86 3.41 31.15 2.39
CA GLY A 86 2.67 30.16 3.17
C GLY A 86 3.57 29.31 4.06
N GLU A 87 4.73 28.89 3.55
CA GLU A 87 5.65 27.96 4.23
C GLU A 87 7.12 28.45 4.21
N PRO A 88 7.44 29.60 4.83
CA PRO A 88 8.74 30.26 4.67
C PRO A 88 9.91 29.45 5.23
N ALA A 89 9.71 28.70 6.32
CA ALA A 89 10.75 27.89 6.95
C ALA A 89 11.14 26.69 6.07
N LEU A 90 10.16 26.02 5.48
CA LEU A 90 10.37 24.94 4.52
C LEU A 90 11.12 25.44 3.28
N TRP A 91 10.69 26.57 2.71
CA TRP A 91 11.33 27.16 1.53
C TRP A 91 12.79 27.57 1.77
N ARG A 92 13.07 28.18 2.92
CA ARG A 92 14.44 28.53 3.33
C ARG A 92 15.33 27.29 3.40
N THR A 93 14.85 26.25 4.09
CA THR A 93 15.57 24.97 4.24
C THR A 93 15.87 24.34 2.87
N VAL A 94 14.89 24.33 1.98
CA VAL A 94 15.05 23.80 0.61
C VAL A 94 16.09 24.60 -0.18
N ARG A 95 16.10 25.93 -0.09
CA ARG A 95 17.10 26.77 -0.79
C ARG A 95 18.51 26.56 -0.28
N GLU A 96 18.70 26.54 1.05
CA GLU A 96 19.99 26.28 1.67
C GLU A 96 20.59 24.94 1.20
N LEU A 97 19.76 23.89 1.14
CA LEU A 97 20.20 22.57 0.70
C LEU A 97 20.46 22.53 -0.81
N ALA A 98 19.66 23.23 -1.63
CA ALA A 98 19.87 23.32 -3.07
C ALA A 98 21.22 24.02 -3.37
N GLU A 99 21.50 25.12 -2.67
CA GLU A 99 22.76 25.85 -2.76
C GLU A 99 23.94 24.96 -2.32
N GLY A 100 23.82 24.29 -1.17
CA GLY A 100 24.87 23.40 -0.65
C GLY A 100 25.17 22.16 -1.51
N THR A 101 24.27 21.82 -2.44
CA THR A 101 24.43 20.73 -3.42
C THR A 101 24.77 21.21 -4.82
N GLY A 102 24.71 22.52 -5.08
CA GLY A 102 25.04 23.13 -6.37
C GLY A 102 23.97 22.91 -7.46
N ILE A 103 22.71 22.69 -7.08
CA ILE A 103 21.58 22.62 -8.03
C ILE A 103 20.77 23.92 -7.97
N PRO A 104 20.08 24.32 -9.05
CA PRO A 104 19.11 25.41 -8.97
C PRO A 104 18.01 25.05 -7.96
N ALA A 105 17.55 26.06 -7.22
CA ALA A 105 16.43 25.89 -6.30
C ALA A 105 15.19 25.36 -7.06
N PRO A 106 14.42 24.44 -6.47
CA PRO A 106 13.18 23.96 -7.07
C PRO A 106 12.21 25.10 -7.36
N ALA A 107 11.54 25.06 -8.51
CA ALA A 107 10.57 26.08 -8.90
C ALA A 107 9.24 25.99 -8.11
N ALA A 108 8.94 24.80 -7.58
CA ALA A 108 7.79 24.58 -6.71
C ALA A 108 8.11 23.46 -5.71
N ILE A 109 7.51 23.56 -4.52
CA ILE A 109 7.42 22.48 -3.55
C ILE A 109 5.96 22.01 -3.56
N VAL A 110 5.76 20.71 -3.80
CA VAL A 110 4.45 20.08 -3.82
C VAL A 110 4.41 19.03 -2.72
N LEU A 111 3.55 19.25 -1.74
CA LEU A 111 3.30 18.27 -0.68
C LEU A 111 2.42 17.14 -1.22
N THR A 112 2.76 15.90 -0.89
CA THR A 112 2.03 14.71 -1.37
C THR A 112 1.65 13.78 -0.20
N GLY A 113 0.69 12.89 -0.45
CA GLY A 113 0.31 11.84 0.49
C GLY A 113 1.28 10.65 0.54
N ASP A 114 2.33 10.62 -0.29
CA ASP A 114 3.27 9.49 -0.35
C ASP A 114 4.34 9.60 0.75
N ALA A 115 4.80 8.49 1.33
CA ALA A 115 5.95 8.49 2.25
C ALA A 115 7.30 8.57 1.51
N ALA A 116 7.48 9.56 0.63
CA ALA A 116 8.66 9.71 -0.22
C ALA A 116 9.00 11.18 -0.51
N ALA A 117 10.27 11.45 -0.83
CA ALA A 117 10.71 12.73 -1.38
C ALA A 117 11.38 12.49 -2.75
N SER A 118 11.10 13.34 -3.73
CA SER A 118 11.71 13.22 -5.06
C SER A 118 11.71 14.55 -5.82
N LEU A 119 12.60 14.68 -6.80
CA LEU A 119 12.63 15.83 -7.70
C LEU A 119 12.16 15.41 -9.09
N SER A 120 11.31 16.24 -9.69
CA SER A 120 10.96 16.13 -11.11
C SER A 120 12.21 16.21 -11.99
N GLU A 121 12.18 15.55 -13.15
CA GLU A 121 13.26 15.59 -14.15
C GLU A 121 13.15 16.79 -15.12
N ASP A 122 12.36 17.81 -14.75
CA ASP A 122 12.17 19.03 -15.53
C ASP A 122 13.40 19.95 -15.51
N THR A 123 13.50 20.86 -16.48
CA THR A 123 14.54 21.91 -16.51
C THR A 123 14.50 22.80 -15.26
N HIS A 124 13.28 23.04 -14.75
CA HIS A 124 13.04 23.66 -13.46
C HIS A 124 12.41 22.61 -12.55
N PRO A 125 13.20 21.93 -11.69
CA PRO A 125 12.72 20.80 -10.93
C PRO A 125 11.64 21.24 -9.94
N ARG A 126 10.62 20.40 -9.77
CA ARG A 126 9.65 20.49 -8.67
C ARG A 126 10.04 19.48 -7.60
N LEU A 127 10.04 19.90 -6.34
CA LEU A 127 10.24 19.01 -5.20
C LEU A 127 8.89 18.42 -4.80
N LEU A 128 8.74 17.11 -4.94
CA LEU A 128 7.62 16.36 -4.37
C LEU A 128 8.05 15.90 -2.98
N LEU A 129 7.34 16.36 -1.95
CA LEU A 129 7.66 16.07 -0.56
C LEU A 129 6.46 15.43 0.16
N GLY A 130 6.64 14.18 0.54
CA GLY A 130 5.68 13.42 1.30
C GLY A 130 5.40 13.96 2.69
N MET A 131 4.14 14.25 2.98
CA MET A 131 3.68 14.63 4.31
C MET A 131 4.03 13.59 5.40
N PRO A 132 3.96 12.26 5.14
CA PRO A 132 4.39 11.25 6.11
C PRO A 132 5.87 11.35 6.52
N LEU A 133 6.75 11.85 5.64
CA LEU A 133 8.15 12.07 6.00
C LEU A 133 8.32 13.25 6.95
N ILE A 134 7.55 14.33 6.75
CA ILE A 134 7.57 15.51 7.63
C ILE A 134 7.04 15.11 9.02
N GLN A 135 6.00 14.27 9.09
CA GLN A 135 5.43 13.78 10.35
C GLN A 135 6.38 12.86 11.14
N GLY A 136 7.12 11.99 10.43
CA GLY A 136 7.90 10.93 11.07
C GLY A 136 9.36 11.30 11.37
N LEU A 137 9.93 12.27 10.66
CA LEU A 137 11.35 12.62 10.76
C LEU A 137 11.58 13.85 11.66
N SER A 138 12.76 13.92 12.26
CA SER A 138 13.32 15.19 12.78
C SER A 138 13.68 16.14 11.63
N GLU A 139 13.85 17.43 11.92
CA GLU A 139 14.26 18.40 10.91
C GLU A 139 15.63 18.02 10.32
N SER A 140 16.60 17.68 11.17
CA SER A 140 17.91 17.19 10.74
C SER A 140 17.85 15.94 9.84
N GLN A 141 16.97 14.97 10.14
CA GLN A 141 16.76 13.81 9.27
C GLN A 141 16.10 14.20 7.95
N LEU A 142 15.09 15.08 7.96
CA LEU A 142 14.44 15.54 6.75
C LEU A 142 15.44 16.30 5.86
N ARG A 143 16.27 17.17 6.44
CA ARG A 143 17.38 17.84 5.74
C ARG A 143 18.31 16.84 5.08
N ALA A 144 18.63 15.73 5.75
CA ALA A 144 19.46 14.67 5.18
C ALA A 144 18.79 13.98 3.98
N VAL A 145 17.49 13.70 4.07
CA VAL A 145 16.71 13.12 2.95
C VAL A 145 16.71 14.08 1.76
N LEU A 146 16.38 15.36 1.97
CA LEU A 146 16.35 16.37 0.91
C LEU A 146 17.73 16.57 0.28
N ALA A 147 18.79 16.69 1.08
CA ALA A 147 20.16 16.80 0.60
C ALA A 147 20.58 15.59 -0.25
N GLN A 148 20.19 14.39 0.17
CA GLN A 148 20.45 13.15 -0.57
C GLN A 148 19.70 13.15 -1.91
N GLU A 149 18.44 13.57 -1.94
CA GLU A 149 17.66 13.67 -3.19
C GLU A 149 18.25 14.71 -4.15
N PHE A 150 18.68 15.87 -3.64
CA PHE A 150 19.34 16.92 -4.43
C PHE A 150 20.69 16.47 -4.98
N ALA A 151 21.53 15.86 -4.14
CA ALA A 151 22.81 15.29 -4.57
C ALA A 151 22.61 14.19 -5.61
N ARG A 152 21.59 13.35 -5.44
CA ARG A 152 21.23 12.33 -6.43
C ARG A 152 20.77 12.98 -7.74
N HIS A 153 19.97 14.03 -7.69
CA HIS A 153 19.55 14.78 -8.87
C HIS A 153 20.74 15.41 -9.61
N ALA A 154 21.66 16.08 -8.89
CA ALA A 154 22.89 16.63 -9.44
C ALA A 154 23.77 15.57 -10.11
N GLY A 155 23.86 14.38 -9.51
CA GLY A 155 24.65 13.25 -9.99
C GLY A 155 23.99 12.37 -11.06
N ARG A 156 22.72 12.63 -11.44
CA ARG A 156 21.97 11.79 -12.39
C ARG A 156 22.54 11.89 -13.80
N ARG A 157 23.13 10.80 -14.26
CA ARG A 157 23.60 10.60 -15.64
C ARG A 157 22.45 10.12 -16.54
N LEU A 158 22.62 10.26 -17.86
CA LEU A 158 21.65 9.79 -18.88
C LEU A 158 21.24 8.31 -18.71
N THR A 159 22.18 7.45 -18.27
CA THR A 159 21.92 6.04 -17.97
C THR A 159 20.96 5.85 -16.78
N GLY A 160 21.04 6.70 -15.76
CA GLY A 160 20.12 6.68 -14.63
C GLY A 160 18.69 7.08 -15.03
N ARG A 161 18.55 8.12 -15.88
CA ARG A 161 17.25 8.55 -16.42
C ARG A 161 16.60 7.46 -17.29
N TYR A 162 17.40 6.83 -18.14
CA TYR A 162 16.92 5.74 -19.00
C TYR A 162 16.50 4.49 -18.21
N ARG A 163 17.22 4.15 -17.14
CA ARG A 163 16.84 3.05 -16.22
C ARG A 163 15.40 3.18 -15.73
N THR A 164 15.03 4.35 -15.23
CA THR A 164 13.68 4.63 -14.70
C THR A 164 12.63 4.42 -15.78
N ARG A 165 12.88 4.90 -16.99
CA ARG A 165 11.97 4.75 -18.15
C ARG A 165 11.79 3.29 -18.57
N VAL A 166 12.87 2.51 -18.58
CA VAL A 166 12.80 1.06 -18.88
C VAL A 166 11.93 0.34 -17.84
N LEU A 167 12.12 0.63 -16.55
CA LEU A 167 11.34 0.00 -15.47
C LEU A 167 9.85 0.37 -15.55
N LEU A 168 9.53 1.64 -15.82
CA LEU A 168 8.16 2.10 -16.00
C LEU A 168 7.49 1.47 -17.21
N ALA A 169 8.18 1.38 -18.35
CA ALA A 169 7.64 0.73 -19.54
C ALA A 169 7.32 -0.74 -19.27
N VAL A 170 8.19 -1.47 -18.55
CA VAL A 170 7.94 -2.87 -18.16
C VAL A 170 6.75 -3.00 -17.20
N ALA A 171 6.60 -2.09 -16.24
CA ALA A 171 5.46 -2.08 -15.33
C ALA A 171 4.14 -1.81 -16.08
N GLY A 172 4.17 -0.89 -17.05
CA GLY A 172 3.07 -0.63 -17.98
C GLY A 172 2.70 -1.84 -18.84
N PHE A 173 3.64 -2.77 -19.06
CA PHE A 173 3.46 -4.08 -19.71
C PHE A 173 3.01 -5.21 -18.77
N ARG A 174 2.67 -4.96 -17.51
CA ARG A 174 2.09 -5.99 -16.63
C ARG A 174 0.60 -5.83 -16.36
N LYS A 175 0.01 -4.69 -16.73
CA LYS A 175 -1.37 -4.33 -16.41
C LYS A 175 -2.42 -4.82 -17.41
N ASP A 176 -2.06 -5.14 -18.66
CA ASP A 176 -3.00 -5.55 -19.70
C ASP A 176 -3.16 -7.08 -19.80
N GLY A 177 -4.40 -7.59 -19.93
CA GLY A 177 -4.77 -8.98 -19.63
C GLY A 177 -4.53 -10.08 -20.70
N GLY A 178 -3.69 -9.87 -21.72
CA GLY A 178 -3.55 -10.79 -22.86
C GLY A 178 -2.45 -11.87 -22.77
N ARG A 179 -2.62 -13.03 -23.42
CA ARG A 179 -1.52 -14.00 -23.68
C ARG A 179 -0.33 -13.40 -24.48
N PRO A 180 -0.53 -12.70 -25.61
CA PRO A 180 0.60 -12.12 -26.37
C PRO A 180 1.33 -11.03 -25.55
N TYR A 181 0.59 -10.28 -24.75
CA TYR A 181 1.13 -9.28 -23.84
C TYR A 181 2.05 -9.88 -22.77
N ARG A 182 1.67 -11.03 -22.18
CA ARG A 182 2.51 -11.76 -21.21
C ARG A 182 3.84 -12.24 -21.80
N VAL A 183 3.85 -12.73 -23.05
CA VAL A 183 5.08 -13.18 -23.72
C VAL A 183 6.02 -12.00 -23.94
N MET A 184 5.48 -10.89 -24.44
CA MET A 184 6.25 -9.68 -24.67
C MET A 184 6.78 -9.07 -23.36
N ALA A 185 5.94 -9.00 -22.32
CA ALA A 185 6.30 -8.54 -20.98
C ALA A 185 7.46 -9.35 -20.37
N ARG A 186 7.54 -10.67 -20.62
CA ARG A 186 8.68 -11.50 -20.19
C ARG A 186 9.99 -11.04 -20.83
N GLY A 187 9.99 -10.77 -22.13
CA GLY A 187 11.18 -10.26 -22.85
C GLY A 187 11.66 -8.92 -22.30
N TYR A 188 10.74 -7.96 -22.15
CA TYR A 188 11.07 -6.66 -21.54
C TYR A 188 11.50 -6.78 -20.09
N THR A 189 10.88 -7.66 -19.30
CA THR A 189 11.29 -7.92 -17.91
C THR A 189 12.69 -8.51 -17.83
N ALA A 190 13.04 -9.43 -18.72
CA ALA A 190 14.40 -10.00 -18.79
C ALA A 190 15.43 -8.93 -19.13
N TYR A 191 15.12 -8.07 -20.13
CA TYR A 191 15.96 -6.94 -20.47
C TYR A 191 16.11 -5.94 -19.33
N ALA A 192 15.02 -5.58 -18.65
CA ALA A 192 15.06 -4.68 -17.50
C ALA A 192 15.92 -5.25 -16.36
N LYS A 193 15.82 -6.56 -16.07
CA LYS A 193 16.69 -7.23 -15.10
C LYS A 193 18.16 -7.18 -15.50
N LEU A 194 18.47 -7.41 -16.79
CA LEU A 194 19.83 -7.28 -17.32
C LEU A 194 20.35 -5.84 -17.17
N TYR A 195 19.55 -4.85 -17.58
CA TYR A 195 19.89 -3.43 -17.49
C TYR A 195 20.15 -3.02 -16.04
N VAL A 196 19.28 -3.43 -15.11
CA VAL A 196 19.42 -3.16 -13.68
C VAL A 196 20.70 -3.76 -13.13
N ARG A 197 21.00 -5.03 -13.45
CA ARG A 197 22.26 -5.68 -13.05
C ARG A 197 23.47 -4.98 -13.63
N ALA A 198 23.39 -4.56 -14.89
CA ALA A 198 24.49 -3.93 -15.58
C ALA A 198 24.80 -2.51 -15.08
N THR A 199 23.82 -1.81 -14.54
CA THR A 199 23.97 -0.44 -14.01
C THR A 199 24.08 -0.38 -12.49
N LEU A 200 23.92 -1.51 -11.79
CA LEU A 200 23.84 -1.57 -10.33
C LEU A 200 25.06 -0.96 -9.63
N ALA A 201 26.27 -1.24 -10.11
CA ALA A 201 27.50 -0.73 -9.51
C ALA A 201 27.59 0.81 -9.61
N ASP A 202 27.20 1.37 -10.75
CA ASP A 202 27.20 2.82 -10.97
C ASP A 202 26.11 3.50 -10.12
N THR A 203 24.91 2.90 -10.03
CA THR A 203 23.83 3.38 -9.15
C THR A 203 24.26 3.38 -7.69
N ARG A 204 24.86 2.29 -7.18
CA ARG A 204 25.37 2.21 -5.80
C ARG A 204 26.41 3.29 -5.53
N ARG A 205 27.33 3.53 -6.47
CA ARG A 205 28.32 4.59 -6.33
C ARG A 205 27.66 5.97 -6.21
N GLN A 206 26.67 6.26 -7.05
CA GLN A 206 25.92 7.51 -6.97
C GLN A 206 25.15 7.65 -5.65
N GLU A 207 24.58 6.56 -5.14
CA GLU A 207 23.95 6.54 -3.82
C GLU A 207 24.95 6.88 -2.72
N TYR A 208 26.14 6.26 -2.71
CA TYR A 208 27.16 6.56 -1.70
C TYR A 208 27.69 8.00 -1.79
N GLU A 209 27.85 8.53 -3.01
CA GLU A 209 28.24 9.93 -3.23
C GLU A 209 27.15 10.89 -2.71
N ALA A 210 25.88 10.57 -2.93
CA ALA A 210 24.75 11.33 -2.39
C ALA A 210 24.68 11.27 -0.86
N ASP A 211 24.91 10.09 -0.27
CA ASP A 211 24.93 9.90 1.18
C ASP A 211 26.05 10.72 1.85
N ALA A 212 27.21 10.80 1.21
CA ALA A 212 28.33 11.62 1.69
C ALA A 212 28.02 13.12 1.62
N VAL A 213 27.30 13.57 0.58
CA VAL A 213 26.84 14.97 0.49
C VAL A 213 25.79 15.27 1.56
N ALA A 214 24.83 14.37 1.77
CA ALA A 214 23.83 14.50 2.83
C ALA A 214 24.48 14.57 4.22
N ALA A 215 25.44 13.69 4.50
CA ALA A 215 26.19 13.70 5.76
C ALA A 215 26.97 15.00 5.97
N ARG A 216 27.51 15.61 4.92
CA ARG A 216 28.18 16.91 5.00
C ARG A 216 27.21 18.05 5.37
N LEU A 217 26.04 18.08 4.74
CA LEU A 217 25.09 19.19 4.84
C LEU A 217 24.16 19.09 6.05
N ALA A 218 23.61 17.90 6.32
CA ALA A 218 22.63 17.67 7.39
C ALA A 218 23.20 16.91 8.59
N GLY A 219 24.38 16.32 8.43
CA GLY A 219 25.13 15.69 9.48
C GLY A 219 25.15 14.17 9.43
N ARG A 220 26.23 13.60 9.98
CA ARG A 220 26.54 12.18 9.85
C ARG A 220 25.48 11.30 10.50
N ASP A 221 25.16 11.60 11.75
CA ASP A 221 24.27 10.77 12.55
C ASP A 221 22.81 10.94 12.11
N ALA A 222 22.40 12.15 11.72
CA ALA A 222 21.11 12.41 11.10
C ALA A 222 20.93 11.63 9.78
N THR A 223 21.94 11.63 8.91
CA THR A 223 21.90 10.87 7.64
C THR A 223 21.82 9.36 7.89
N ALA A 224 22.67 8.82 8.79
CA ALA A 224 22.65 7.41 9.14
C ALA A 224 21.32 6.99 9.81
N SER A 225 20.71 7.90 10.57
CA SER A 225 19.40 7.69 11.19
C SER A 225 18.29 7.70 10.14
N ALA A 226 18.23 8.72 9.27
CA ALA A 226 17.25 8.86 8.21
C ALA A 226 17.22 7.63 7.28
N LEU A 227 18.38 7.08 6.92
CA LEU A 227 18.47 5.86 6.11
C LEU A 227 17.75 4.65 6.72
N ARG A 228 17.67 4.57 8.06
CA ARG A 228 16.94 3.50 8.76
C ARG A 228 15.46 3.83 8.96
N GLU A 229 15.14 5.11 9.12
CA GLU A 229 13.76 5.56 9.35
C GLU A 229 12.88 5.45 8.11
N ILE A 230 13.38 5.81 6.92
CA ILE A 230 12.55 5.92 5.70
C ILE A 230 11.79 4.62 5.38
N PRO A 231 12.43 3.42 5.33
CA PRO A 231 11.69 2.19 5.04
C PRO A 231 10.64 1.87 6.12
N ALA A 232 10.97 2.08 7.39
CA ALA A 232 10.04 1.84 8.49
C ALA A 232 8.84 2.81 8.46
N LEU A 233 9.06 4.08 8.13
CA LEU A 233 8.00 5.08 7.96
C LEU A 233 7.11 4.77 6.78
N ARG A 234 7.68 4.29 5.66
CA ARG A 234 6.89 3.87 4.50
C ARG A 234 5.95 2.71 4.84
N ASP A 235 6.47 1.68 5.49
CA ASP A 235 5.67 0.53 5.92
C ASP A 235 4.60 0.93 6.95
N ALA A 236 4.95 1.81 7.89
CA ALA A 236 3.99 2.35 8.85
C ALA A 236 2.90 3.16 8.15
N HIS A 237 3.23 3.93 7.12
CA HIS A 237 2.27 4.70 6.36
C HIS A 237 1.32 3.79 5.54
N ASP A 238 1.85 2.77 4.87
CA ASP A 238 1.04 1.78 4.16
C ASP A 238 0.10 1.04 5.13
N TYR A 239 0.59 0.72 6.32
CA TYR A 239 -0.23 0.15 7.39
C TYR A 239 -1.34 1.09 7.85
N TYR A 240 -1.01 2.36 8.05
CA TYR A 240 -1.95 3.40 8.46
C TYR A 240 -3.08 3.59 7.43
N LEU A 241 -2.75 3.68 6.14
CA LEU A 241 -3.74 3.81 5.08
C LEU A 241 -4.72 2.63 5.11
N GLY A 242 -4.21 1.40 5.13
CA GLY A 242 -5.06 0.20 5.05
C GLY A 242 -5.87 -0.12 6.30
N HIS A 243 -5.49 0.38 7.48
CA HIS A 243 -6.18 0.03 8.74
C HIS A 243 -6.93 1.20 9.40
N TYR A 244 -6.52 2.44 9.13
CA TYR A 244 -7.12 3.63 9.75
C TYR A 244 -7.78 4.52 8.70
N ALA A 245 -7.03 5.00 7.70
CA ALA A 245 -7.57 5.95 6.72
C ALA A 245 -8.71 5.34 5.87
N GLU A 246 -8.57 4.06 5.49
CA GLU A 246 -9.57 3.32 4.72
C GLU A 246 -10.66 2.65 5.59
N LEU A 247 -10.63 2.81 6.91
CA LEU A 247 -11.54 2.14 7.85
C LEU A 247 -13.01 2.38 7.50
N GLY A 248 -13.37 3.63 7.19
CA GLY A 248 -14.73 4.04 6.87
C GLY A 248 -15.22 3.66 5.47
N HIS A 249 -14.36 3.11 4.60
CA HIS A 249 -14.70 2.85 3.19
C HIS A 249 -15.93 1.96 3.04
N ALA A 250 -16.04 0.90 3.86
CA ALA A 250 -17.20 0.01 3.85
C ALA A 250 -18.50 0.69 4.31
N ALA A 251 -18.41 1.73 5.15
CA ALA A 251 -19.54 2.50 5.64
C ALA A 251 -19.84 3.74 4.77
N GLY A 252 -19.07 3.99 3.71
CA GLY A 252 -19.18 5.21 2.91
C GLY A 252 -18.88 6.48 3.71
N LEU A 253 -18.01 6.39 4.71
CA LEU A 253 -17.62 7.50 5.58
C LEU A 253 -16.13 7.80 5.43
N LEU A 254 -15.79 9.09 5.52
CA LEU A 254 -14.41 9.52 5.64
C LEU A 254 -14.03 9.78 7.10
N PRO A 255 -12.74 9.64 7.46
CA PRO A 255 -12.23 10.14 8.73
C PRO A 255 -12.54 11.63 8.95
N PRO A 256 -12.43 12.12 10.19
CA PRO A 256 -12.60 13.53 10.49
C PRO A 256 -11.70 14.44 9.61
N PRO A 257 -12.06 15.72 9.42
CA PRO A 257 -11.32 16.61 8.52
C PRO A 257 -9.83 16.70 8.87
N GLY A 258 -8.94 16.53 7.88
CA GLY A 258 -7.48 16.57 8.06
C GLY A 258 -6.90 15.29 8.67
N GLU A 259 -7.71 14.44 9.28
CA GLU A 259 -7.26 13.22 9.95
C GLU A 259 -6.91 12.11 8.96
N ILE A 260 -7.28 12.18 7.67
CA ILE A 260 -6.78 11.22 6.67
C ILE A 260 -5.26 11.23 6.64
N LEU A 261 -4.62 12.40 6.80
CA LEU A 261 -3.17 12.53 6.84
C LEU A 261 -2.64 12.73 8.26
N GLY A 262 -3.34 13.51 9.08
CA GLY A 262 -2.93 13.86 10.44
C GLY A 262 -2.97 12.69 11.43
N GLY A 263 -3.84 11.71 11.20
CA GLY A 263 -3.93 10.51 12.03
C GLY A 263 -2.65 9.68 12.05
N PHE A 264 -1.83 9.77 10.99
CA PHE A 264 -0.56 9.05 10.90
C PHE A 264 0.42 9.43 12.03
N GLY A 265 0.58 10.72 12.33
CA GLY A 265 1.43 11.21 13.41
C GLY A 265 0.98 10.72 14.79
N ARG A 266 -0.34 10.63 15.02
CA ARG A 266 -0.92 10.06 16.25
C ARG A 266 -0.59 8.57 16.37
N MET A 267 -0.74 7.81 15.28
CA MET A 267 -0.37 6.39 15.24
C MET A 267 1.13 6.20 15.50
N LEU A 268 2.01 7.01 14.90
CA LEU A 268 3.46 6.93 15.13
C LEU A 268 3.81 7.13 16.60
N THR A 269 3.16 8.08 17.26
CA THR A 269 3.35 8.37 18.69
C THR A 269 2.87 7.20 19.55
N ALA A 270 1.68 6.66 19.27
CA ALA A 270 1.12 5.53 20.03
C ALA A 270 1.88 4.20 19.83
N ARG A 271 2.54 4.01 18.68
CA ARG A 271 3.20 2.75 18.28
C ARG A 271 4.72 2.86 18.22
N GLU A 272 5.34 3.74 19.01
CA GLU A 272 6.78 4.02 18.92
C GLU A 272 7.66 2.76 19.12
N LEU A 273 7.28 1.87 20.04
CA LEU A 273 7.98 0.61 20.31
C LEU A 273 7.92 -0.36 19.12
N GLU A 274 6.75 -0.48 18.47
CA GLU A 274 6.60 -1.33 17.30
C GLU A 274 7.40 -0.77 16.12
N LEU A 275 7.42 0.55 15.95
CA LEU A 275 8.24 1.23 14.95
C LEU A 275 9.74 1.00 15.19
N ALA A 276 10.18 0.96 16.46
CA ALA A 276 11.55 0.57 16.79
C ALA A 276 11.89 -0.85 16.30
N SER A 277 10.97 -1.81 16.45
CA SER A 277 11.13 -3.17 15.92
C SER A 277 11.14 -3.20 14.38
N LEU A 278 10.31 -2.39 13.72
CA LEU A 278 10.25 -2.29 12.26
C LEU A 278 11.57 -1.77 11.68
N ARG A 279 12.21 -0.78 12.31
CA ARG A 279 13.53 -0.26 11.91
C ARG A 279 14.59 -1.34 11.89
N MET A 280 14.58 -2.24 12.88
CA MET A 280 15.53 -3.36 12.94
C MET A 280 15.28 -4.38 11.84
N ARG A 281 14.01 -4.73 11.57
CA ARG A 281 13.63 -5.67 10.51
C ARG A 281 13.96 -5.14 9.11
N HIS A 282 13.78 -3.84 8.88
CA HIS A 282 14.00 -3.20 7.58
C HIS A 282 15.44 -2.82 7.28
N CYS A 283 16.38 -3.14 8.18
CA CYS A 283 17.80 -2.96 7.92
C CYS A 283 18.30 -4.03 6.95
N ASP A 284 17.96 -3.88 5.66
CA ASP A 284 18.45 -4.76 4.60
C ASP A 284 19.98 -4.56 4.40
N PRO A 285 20.68 -5.53 3.79
CA PRO A 285 22.14 -5.45 3.62
C PRO A 285 22.64 -4.22 2.86
N THR A 286 21.84 -3.68 1.94
CA THR A 286 22.19 -2.47 1.18
C THR A 286 22.07 -1.22 2.04
N THR A 287 20.99 -1.11 2.80
CA THR A 287 20.79 -0.03 3.77
C THR A 287 21.85 -0.09 4.87
N ALA A 288 22.15 -1.29 5.38
CA ALA A 288 23.19 -1.52 6.38
C ALA A 288 24.58 -1.07 5.90
N GLU A 289 24.96 -1.40 4.66
CA GLU A 289 26.23 -0.99 4.06
C GLU A 289 26.32 0.54 3.87
N ARG A 290 25.23 1.19 3.44
CA ARG A 290 25.15 2.66 3.33
C ARG A 290 25.33 3.33 4.68
N VAL A 291 24.60 2.87 5.69
CA VAL A 291 24.71 3.35 7.08
C VAL A 291 26.13 3.16 7.63
N LYS A 292 26.75 2.01 7.38
CA LYS A 292 28.13 1.73 7.79
C LYS A 292 29.11 2.74 7.18
N ARG A 293 28.96 3.06 5.89
CA ARG A 293 29.81 4.04 5.19
C ARG A 293 29.63 5.45 5.72
N VAL A 294 28.38 5.87 5.93
CA VAL A 294 28.09 7.19 6.53
C VAL A 294 28.70 7.29 7.92
N LYS A 295 28.55 6.26 8.76
CA LYS A 295 29.13 6.25 10.11
C LYS A 295 30.66 6.28 10.16
N ALA A 296 31.32 5.84 9.08
CA ALA A 296 32.78 5.91 8.96
C ALA A 296 33.30 7.34 8.66
N LEU A 297 32.41 8.29 8.34
CA LEU A 297 32.79 9.70 8.18
C LEU A 297 33.14 10.33 9.53
N PRO A 298 33.97 11.40 9.54
CA PRO A 298 34.28 12.15 10.76
C PRO A 298 33.02 12.62 11.48
N ALA A 299 33.06 12.60 12.81
CA ALA A 299 31.99 13.19 13.60
C ALA A 299 31.94 14.70 13.38
N ASP A 300 30.74 15.23 13.25
CA ASP A 300 30.46 16.64 12.99
C ASP A 300 29.96 17.40 14.22
N GLY A 301 29.82 16.73 15.37
CA GLY A 301 29.45 17.32 16.66
C GLY A 301 27.99 17.79 16.77
N ARG A 302 27.18 17.56 15.73
CA ARG A 302 25.75 17.92 15.72
C ARG A 302 24.94 16.95 16.58
N THR A 303 24.06 17.49 17.41
CA THR A 303 23.17 16.69 18.27
C THR A 303 21.93 16.23 17.52
N ALA A 304 21.38 15.09 17.93
CA ALA A 304 20.11 14.60 17.39
C ALA A 304 18.93 15.41 17.98
N GLU A 305 18.01 15.80 17.11
CA GLU A 305 16.72 16.39 17.48
C GLU A 305 15.66 15.30 17.77
N GLY A 306 14.56 15.70 18.40
CA GLY A 306 13.38 14.84 18.58
C GLY A 306 12.70 14.49 17.24
N LYS A 307 12.06 13.31 17.17
CA LYS A 307 11.28 12.88 16.00
C LYS A 307 10.03 13.73 15.81
N GLY A 308 9.57 13.89 14.58
CA GLY A 308 8.41 14.73 14.24
C GLY A 308 8.67 16.23 14.33
N ALA A 309 9.88 16.63 14.75
CA ALA A 309 10.29 18.04 14.78
C ALA A 309 10.25 18.68 13.39
N ALA A 310 10.32 17.91 12.30
CA ALA A 310 10.18 18.48 10.96
C ALA A 310 8.81 19.12 10.70
N LEU A 311 7.77 18.79 11.50
CA LEU A 311 6.48 19.48 11.42
C LEU A 311 6.57 20.97 11.73
N SER A 312 7.57 21.43 12.49
CA SER A 312 7.76 22.86 12.76
C SER A 312 8.26 23.64 11.54
N LEU A 313 8.62 22.97 10.44
CA LEU A 313 8.90 23.63 9.16
C LEU A 313 7.63 24.13 8.48
N LEU A 314 6.46 23.59 8.87
CA LEU A 314 5.17 24.05 8.41
C LEU A 314 4.65 25.14 9.36
N THR A 315 4.06 26.19 8.79
CA THR A 315 3.46 27.31 9.54
C THR A 315 2.23 26.85 10.32
N ASP A 316 1.38 26.03 9.68
CA ASP A 316 0.15 25.48 10.26
C ASP A 316 -0.11 24.10 9.67
N ALA A 317 0.37 23.06 10.38
CA ALA A 317 0.27 21.68 9.91
C ALA A 317 -1.19 21.21 9.74
N ASP A 318 -2.10 21.66 10.60
CA ASP A 318 -3.51 21.23 10.55
C ASP A 318 -4.22 21.80 9.33
N ARG A 319 -3.97 23.08 9.01
CA ARG A 319 -4.42 23.67 7.75
C ARG A 319 -3.83 22.94 6.55
N THR A 320 -2.52 22.68 6.57
CA THR A 320 -1.84 21.95 5.48
C THR A 320 -2.44 20.56 5.27
N TYR A 321 -2.79 19.83 6.34
CA TYR A 321 -3.47 18.53 6.21
C TYR A 321 -4.81 18.65 5.51
N ALA A 322 -5.65 19.60 5.92
CA ALA A 322 -6.98 19.79 5.34
C ALA A 322 -6.90 20.19 3.84
N GLU A 323 -5.99 21.11 3.49
CA GLU A 323 -5.78 21.55 2.10
C GLU A 323 -5.20 20.42 1.23
N LEU A 324 -4.21 19.68 1.74
CA LEU A 324 -3.62 18.56 1.02
C LEU A 324 -4.64 17.45 0.82
N GLU A 325 -5.44 17.15 1.83
CA GLU A 325 -6.51 16.16 1.73
C GLU A 325 -7.53 16.55 0.65
N ALA A 326 -7.96 17.83 0.61
CA ALA A 326 -8.84 18.32 -0.44
C ALA A 326 -8.24 18.18 -1.85
N ALA A 327 -6.92 18.35 -1.99
CA ALA A 327 -6.19 18.17 -3.24
C ALA A 327 -5.96 16.70 -3.64
N LEU A 328 -5.92 15.78 -2.67
CA LEU A 328 -5.71 14.35 -2.89
C LEU A 328 -7.00 13.60 -3.24
N LEU A 329 -8.12 13.96 -2.61
CA LEU A 329 -9.40 13.30 -2.82
C LEU A 329 -10.07 13.74 -4.13
N ASP A 330 -10.59 12.78 -4.89
CA ASP A 330 -11.46 13.07 -6.03
C ASP A 330 -12.83 13.61 -5.60
N GLU A 331 -13.60 14.17 -6.54
CA GLU A 331 -14.88 14.81 -6.26
C GLU A 331 -15.91 13.89 -5.61
N ASN A 332 -15.95 12.61 -5.99
CA ASN A 332 -16.93 11.66 -5.44
C ASN A 332 -16.56 11.31 -4.01
N THR A 333 -15.28 11.06 -3.74
CA THR A 333 -14.80 10.76 -2.40
C THR A 333 -14.99 11.96 -1.48
N ARG A 334 -14.75 13.18 -1.95
CA ARG A 334 -14.97 14.42 -1.17
C ARG A 334 -16.43 14.65 -0.78
N ALA A 335 -17.38 14.11 -1.56
CA ALA A 335 -18.81 14.22 -1.27
C ALA A 335 -19.28 13.26 -0.17
N LEU A 336 -18.45 12.31 0.27
CA LEU A 336 -18.81 11.40 1.35
C LEU A 336 -18.94 12.14 2.69
N PRO A 337 -19.90 11.73 3.54
CA PRO A 337 -20.03 12.27 4.88
C PRO A 337 -18.77 12.01 5.72
N ARG A 338 -18.52 12.92 6.66
CA ARG A 338 -17.43 12.85 7.63
C ARG A 338 -17.91 12.21 8.91
N ALA A 339 -17.09 11.33 9.48
CA ALA A 339 -17.29 10.90 10.85
C ALA A 339 -17.04 12.08 11.82
N GLU A 340 -17.78 12.08 12.92
CA GLU A 340 -17.64 13.07 14.00
C GLU A 340 -16.29 12.91 14.72
N ASP A 341 -15.91 11.67 14.98
CA ASP A 341 -14.63 11.28 15.55
C ASP A 341 -14.22 9.87 15.08
N TRP A 342 -13.06 9.41 15.53
CA TRP A 342 -12.52 8.09 15.21
C TRP A 342 -13.33 6.93 15.80
N GLN A 343 -14.03 7.14 16.92
CA GLN A 343 -14.88 6.13 17.56
C GLN A 343 -16.15 5.90 16.73
N HIS A 344 -16.82 6.97 16.31
CA HIS A 344 -17.95 6.94 15.40
C HIS A 344 -17.56 6.28 14.06
N LEU A 345 -16.39 6.64 13.49
CA LEU A 345 -15.89 6.00 12.27
C LEU A 345 -15.75 4.49 12.43
N LEU A 346 -15.14 4.05 13.54
CA LEU A 346 -14.95 2.63 13.85
C LEU A 346 -16.28 1.90 14.01
N ASP A 347 -17.21 2.45 14.79
CA ASP A 347 -18.51 1.82 15.03
C ASP A 347 -19.34 1.69 13.74
N ALA A 348 -19.28 2.70 12.86
CA ALA A 348 -19.95 2.65 11.57
C ALA A 348 -19.28 1.64 10.62
N ALA A 349 -17.95 1.63 10.55
CA ALA A 349 -17.18 0.69 9.74
C ALA A 349 -17.44 -0.76 10.16
N MET A 350 -17.43 -1.03 11.47
CA MET A 350 -17.66 -2.37 12.02
C MET A 350 -19.08 -2.85 11.76
N ARG A 351 -20.07 -1.97 11.93
CA ARG A 351 -21.47 -2.26 11.55
C ARG A 351 -21.60 -2.59 10.07
N ALA A 352 -21.09 -1.72 9.19
CA ALA A 352 -21.16 -1.93 7.74
C ALA A 352 -20.45 -3.22 7.30
N ARG A 353 -19.29 -3.53 7.89
CA ARG A 353 -18.54 -4.76 7.63
C ARG A 353 -19.34 -6.00 8.02
N LEU A 354 -20.02 -5.98 9.16
CA LEU A 354 -20.83 -7.11 9.64
C LEU A 354 -22.11 -7.31 8.81
N THR A 355 -22.81 -6.22 8.45
CA THR A 355 -24.01 -6.29 7.61
C THR A 355 -23.72 -6.67 6.17
N GLY A 356 -22.54 -6.30 5.66
CA GLY A 356 -22.08 -6.62 4.30
C GLY A 356 -21.37 -7.97 4.17
N LEU A 357 -21.37 -8.82 5.21
CA LEU A 357 -20.74 -10.15 5.15
C LEU A 357 -21.47 -11.04 4.13
N ASP A 358 -20.84 -11.29 2.98
CA ASP A 358 -21.28 -12.30 2.01
C ASP A 358 -20.26 -13.44 1.93
N THR A 359 -20.38 -14.41 2.82
CA THR A 359 -19.51 -15.60 2.82
C THR A 359 -20.10 -16.70 1.93
N PRO A 360 -19.31 -17.71 1.49
CA PRO A 360 -19.86 -18.86 0.77
C PRO A 360 -21.01 -19.59 1.50
N VAL A 361 -21.05 -19.53 2.83
CA VAL A 361 -22.17 -20.06 3.63
C VAL A 361 -23.44 -19.23 3.47
N HIS A 362 -23.34 -17.89 3.35
CA HIS A 362 -24.49 -17.02 3.07
C HIS A 362 -25.08 -17.35 1.70
N GLN A 363 -24.22 -17.48 0.68
CA GLN A 363 -24.62 -17.86 -0.68
C GLN A 363 -25.23 -19.27 -0.72
N ALA A 364 -24.61 -20.24 -0.06
CA ALA A 364 -25.13 -21.61 0.02
C ALA A 364 -26.48 -21.66 0.78
N LEU A 365 -26.63 -20.88 1.85
CA LEU A 365 -27.86 -20.81 2.64
C LEU A 365 -29.01 -20.20 1.83
N ALA A 366 -28.76 -19.10 1.14
CA ALA A 366 -29.72 -18.47 0.24
C ALA A 366 -30.13 -19.44 -0.90
N ALA A 367 -29.16 -20.12 -1.52
CA ALA A 367 -29.44 -21.10 -2.58
C ALA A 367 -30.14 -22.39 -2.07
N TYR A 368 -29.97 -22.73 -0.79
CA TYR A 368 -30.58 -23.92 -0.18
C TYR A 368 -32.01 -23.68 0.29
N THR A 369 -32.26 -22.53 0.91
CA THR A 369 -33.56 -22.21 1.53
C THR A 369 -34.46 -21.35 0.65
N GLY A 370 -33.88 -20.58 -0.28
CA GLY A 370 -34.60 -19.54 -1.03
C GLY A 370 -34.96 -18.31 -0.18
N GLU A 371 -34.52 -18.26 1.08
CA GLU A 371 -34.76 -17.17 2.01
C GLU A 371 -33.53 -16.24 2.11
N GLN A 372 -33.70 -15.11 2.82
CA GLN A 372 -32.54 -14.27 3.14
C GLN A 372 -31.57 -15.02 4.06
N PRO A 373 -30.25 -14.96 3.80
CA PRO A 373 -29.25 -15.68 4.57
C PRO A 373 -28.97 -15.02 5.92
N ALA A 374 -29.92 -15.12 6.84
CA ALA A 374 -29.83 -14.61 8.21
C ALA A 374 -29.44 -15.69 9.22
N LEU A 375 -29.00 -15.28 10.41
CA LEU A 375 -28.64 -16.22 11.48
C LEU A 375 -29.83 -17.13 11.85
N GLY A 376 -31.03 -16.57 11.94
CA GLY A 376 -32.24 -17.34 12.28
C GLY A 376 -32.52 -18.49 11.31
N THR A 377 -32.34 -18.26 10.00
CA THR A 377 -32.49 -19.28 8.96
C THR A 377 -31.43 -20.36 9.08
N LEU A 378 -30.17 -19.98 9.38
CA LEU A 378 -29.09 -20.94 9.62
C LEU A 378 -29.35 -21.80 10.87
N LEU A 379 -29.79 -21.19 11.97
CA LEU A 379 -30.12 -21.92 13.20
C LEU A 379 -31.25 -22.93 12.97
N LYS A 380 -32.28 -22.55 12.20
CA LYS A 380 -33.35 -23.47 11.81
C LYS A 380 -32.83 -24.66 11.00
N VAL A 381 -31.95 -24.43 10.03
CA VAL A 381 -31.30 -25.49 9.23
C VAL A 381 -30.46 -26.44 10.12
N ILE A 382 -29.83 -25.90 11.17
CA ILE A 382 -29.09 -26.71 12.16
C ILE A 382 -30.07 -27.55 12.99
N ASP A 383 -31.14 -26.94 13.49
CA ASP A 383 -32.18 -27.60 14.30
C ASP A 383 -32.89 -28.71 13.52
N ASP A 384 -33.11 -28.53 12.22
CA ASP A 384 -33.68 -29.53 11.29
C ASP A 384 -32.68 -30.66 10.93
N GLY A 385 -31.47 -30.64 11.49
CA GLY A 385 -30.42 -31.63 11.24
C GLY A 385 -29.79 -31.55 9.83
N GLN A 386 -29.97 -30.43 9.12
CA GLN A 386 -29.57 -30.26 7.72
C GLN A 386 -28.21 -29.55 7.54
N LEU A 387 -27.53 -29.17 8.62
CA LEU A 387 -26.24 -28.46 8.61
C LEU A 387 -25.21 -29.09 7.64
N TRP A 388 -25.05 -30.41 7.71
CA TRP A 388 -24.04 -31.10 6.89
C TRP A 388 -24.48 -31.26 5.42
N ARG A 389 -25.77 -31.17 5.11
CA ARG A 389 -26.27 -31.11 3.72
C ARG A 389 -26.03 -29.73 3.12
N LEU A 390 -26.22 -28.68 3.91
CA LEU A 390 -25.84 -27.32 3.52
C LEU A 390 -24.33 -27.23 3.23
N ALA A 391 -23.50 -27.83 4.09
CA ALA A 391 -22.05 -27.83 3.97
C ALA A 391 -21.54 -28.47 2.66
N GLN A 392 -22.27 -29.41 2.06
CA GLN A 392 -21.91 -30.04 0.79
C GLN A 392 -21.94 -29.07 -0.40
N ARG A 393 -22.63 -27.94 -0.27
CA ARG A 393 -22.72 -26.89 -1.30
C ARG A 393 -21.64 -25.82 -1.17
N LEU A 394 -20.76 -25.94 -0.18
CA LEU A 394 -19.65 -25.00 -0.01
C LEU A 394 -18.56 -25.26 -1.06
N PRO A 395 -17.84 -24.22 -1.50
CA PRO A 395 -16.66 -24.38 -2.34
C PRO A 395 -15.54 -25.01 -1.51
N LEU A 396 -15.52 -26.35 -1.49
CA LEU A 396 -14.54 -27.16 -0.78
C LEU A 396 -13.40 -27.58 -1.73
N SER A 397 -12.24 -27.91 -1.17
CA SER A 397 -11.11 -28.45 -1.94
C SER A 397 -11.43 -29.83 -2.52
N ASP A 398 -10.75 -30.24 -3.59
CA ASP A 398 -10.94 -31.57 -4.20
C ASP A 398 -10.78 -32.72 -3.19
N GLN A 399 -9.85 -32.57 -2.24
CA GLN A 399 -9.65 -33.51 -1.14
C GLN A 399 -10.84 -33.55 -0.16
N ALA A 400 -11.44 -32.39 0.12
CA ALA A 400 -12.62 -32.29 0.99
C ALA A 400 -13.90 -32.77 0.30
N ALA A 401 -14.04 -32.59 -1.02
CA ALA A 401 -15.14 -33.10 -1.81
C ALA A 401 -15.12 -34.63 -1.95
N ALA A 402 -13.93 -35.25 -1.94
CA ALA A 402 -13.75 -36.69 -1.96
C ALA A 402 -13.90 -37.36 -0.57
N ALA A 403 -13.85 -36.58 0.52
CA ALA A 403 -13.98 -37.08 1.88
C ALA A 403 -15.44 -37.36 2.24
N SER A 404 -15.69 -38.36 3.09
CA SER A 404 -17.03 -38.71 3.60
C SER A 404 -17.05 -38.81 5.13
N GLY A 405 -18.25 -38.73 5.71
CA GLY A 405 -18.46 -38.88 7.15
C GLY A 405 -17.70 -37.84 7.99
N ARG A 406 -16.92 -38.30 8.98
CA ARG A 406 -16.18 -37.44 9.91
C ARG A 406 -15.12 -36.58 9.21
N ALA A 407 -14.42 -37.11 8.21
CA ALA A 407 -13.37 -36.38 7.51
C ALA A 407 -13.93 -35.14 6.78
N PHE A 408 -15.09 -35.27 6.12
CA PHE A 408 -15.79 -34.15 5.49
C PHE A 408 -16.14 -33.04 6.49
N ARG A 409 -16.65 -33.43 7.67
CA ARG A 409 -17.03 -32.47 8.72
C ARG A 409 -15.85 -31.63 9.19
N GLU A 410 -14.69 -32.26 9.38
CA GLU A 410 -13.47 -31.55 9.78
C GLU A 410 -13.00 -30.54 8.74
N PHE A 411 -13.17 -30.83 7.44
CA PHE A 411 -12.85 -29.85 6.38
C PHE A 411 -13.85 -28.70 6.31
N ALA A 412 -15.14 -28.95 6.55
CA ALA A 412 -16.19 -27.94 6.47
C ALA A 412 -16.29 -27.05 7.73
N ARG A 413 -15.93 -27.60 8.90
CA ARG A 413 -16.07 -26.96 10.22
C ARG A 413 -15.42 -25.56 10.30
N PRO A 414 -14.20 -25.30 9.79
CA PRO A 414 -13.59 -23.97 9.82
C PRO A 414 -14.38 -22.92 9.01
N ALA A 415 -14.96 -23.32 7.88
CA ALA A 415 -15.77 -22.42 7.05
C ALA A 415 -17.10 -22.09 7.74
N LEU A 416 -17.78 -23.10 8.28
CA LEU A 416 -19.02 -22.95 9.04
C LEU A 416 -18.80 -22.11 10.30
N ARG A 417 -17.75 -22.39 11.07
CA ARG A 417 -17.37 -21.64 12.29
C ARG A 417 -17.17 -20.16 12.00
N ARG A 418 -16.45 -19.83 10.91
CA ARG A 418 -16.19 -18.43 10.52
C ARG A 418 -17.46 -17.71 10.10
N ALA A 419 -18.30 -18.35 9.29
CA ALA A 419 -19.56 -17.76 8.84
C ALA A 419 -20.55 -17.58 9.99
N LEU A 420 -20.74 -18.62 10.82
CA LEU A 420 -21.63 -18.57 11.98
C LEU A 420 -21.19 -17.52 12.98
N ARG A 421 -19.88 -17.43 13.29
CA ARG A 421 -19.34 -16.34 14.12
C ARG A 421 -19.63 -14.96 13.52
N GLY A 422 -19.46 -14.80 12.21
CA GLY A 422 -19.78 -13.54 11.52
C GLY A 422 -21.25 -13.15 11.65
N MET A 423 -22.17 -14.09 11.39
CA MET A 423 -23.61 -13.89 11.52
C MET A 423 -24.03 -13.57 12.96
N VAL A 424 -23.47 -14.27 13.95
CA VAL A 424 -23.73 -14.01 15.38
C VAL A 424 -23.26 -12.61 15.77
N LEU A 425 -22.07 -12.20 15.34
CA LEU A 425 -21.59 -10.85 15.59
C LEU A 425 -22.46 -9.78 14.90
N ALA A 426 -22.94 -10.04 13.68
CA ALA A 426 -23.85 -9.14 12.99
C ALA A 426 -25.17 -8.94 13.75
N GLU A 427 -25.78 -10.02 14.25
CA GLU A 427 -27.00 -9.95 15.06
C GLU A 427 -26.77 -9.25 16.40
N LEU A 428 -25.67 -9.56 17.11
CA LEU A 428 -25.34 -8.86 18.35
C LEU A 428 -25.05 -7.37 18.14
N SER A 429 -24.48 -7.01 16.98
CA SER A 429 -24.31 -5.62 16.57
C SER A 429 -25.66 -4.94 16.32
N ALA A 430 -26.60 -5.61 15.64
CA ALA A 430 -27.95 -5.09 15.39
C ALA A 430 -28.74 -4.88 16.69
N LEU A 431 -28.48 -5.69 17.72
CA LEU A 431 -29.04 -5.56 19.07
C LEU A 431 -28.31 -4.53 19.95
N ASN A 432 -27.31 -3.80 19.43
CA ASN A 432 -26.47 -2.85 20.18
C ASN A 432 -25.74 -3.47 21.39
N ARG A 433 -25.37 -4.75 21.30
CA ARG A 433 -24.67 -5.51 22.36
C ARG A 433 -23.17 -5.67 22.12
N LEU A 434 -22.70 -5.19 20.98
CA LEU A 434 -21.28 -5.10 20.66
C LEU A 434 -20.86 -3.65 20.73
N ARG A 435 -19.76 -3.40 21.43
CA ARG A 435 -19.03 -2.14 21.37
C ARG A 435 -17.61 -2.40 20.89
N TRP A 436 -17.03 -1.41 20.24
CA TRP A 436 -15.60 -1.39 19.95
C TRP A 436 -15.00 -0.18 20.63
N GLU A 437 -13.74 -0.27 21.00
CA GLU A 437 -12.99 0.90 21.48
C GLU A 437 -11.89 1.19 20.47
N PHE A 438 -11.87 2.43 19.98
CA PHE A 438 -10.83 2.88 19.08
C PHE A 438 -9.50 3.02 19.82
N SER A 439 -8.43 2.54 19.20
CA SER A 439 -7.08 2.65 19.72
C SER A 439 -6.08 2.87 18.59
N TRP A 440 -5.14 3.79 18.83
CA TRP A 440 -4.01 4.00 17.94
C TRP A 440 -2.92 2.92 18.09
N SER A 441 -2.90 2.20 19.22
CA SER A 441 -1.93 1.13 19.46
C SER A 441 -2.40 -0.21 18.88
N GLU A 442 -3.72 -0.42 18.78
CA GLU A 442 -4.35 -1.66 18.35
C GLU A 442 -5.27 -1.43 17.15
N ALA A 443 -4.81 -1.79 15.94
CA ALA A 443 -5.58 -1.54 14.72
C ALA A 443 -6.76 -2.50 14.50
N ASN A 444 -6.78 -3.65 15.19
CA ASN A 444 -7.85 -4.63 15.11
C ASN A 444 -8.58 -4.67 16.45
N PRO A 445 -9.55 -3.77 16.69
CA PRO A 445 -10.23 -3.70 17.97
C PRO A 445 -11.04 -4.97 18.19
N ASN A 446 -10.83 -5.57 19.36
CA ASN A 446 -11.63 -6.70 19.79
C ASN A 446 -13.04 -6.22 20.16
N PRO A 447 -14.10 -6.94 19.77
CA PRO A 447 -15.44 -6.61 20.20
C PRO A 447 -15.54 -6.75 21.73
N LEU A 448 -15.98 -5.68 22.39
CA LEU A 448 -16.36 -5.65 23.79
C LEU A 448 -17.84 -6.06 23.88
N MET A 449 -18.11 -7.04 24.74
CA MET A 449 -19.44 -7.60 24.91
C MET A 449 -19.66 -8.17 26.30
N ASP A 450 -20.91 -8.12 26.77
CA ASP A 450 -21.30 -8.64 28.07
C ASP A 450 -21.07 -10.15 28.15
N GLY A 451 -20.31 -10.60 29.17
CA GLY A 451 -19.93 -12.01 29.33
C GLY A 451 -18.71 -12.46 28.53
N GLY A 452 -18.09 -11.56 27.76
CA GLY A 452 -16.80 -11.76 27.10
C GLY A 452 -16.84 -12.59 25.81
N PRO A 453 -15.78 -12.51 24.99
CA PRO A 453 -15.73 -13.13 23.66
C PRO A 453 -15.68 -14.67 23.69
N ALA A 454 -15.19 -15.26 24.79
CA ALA A 454 -15.10 -16.72 24.95
C ALA A 454 -16.49 -17.39 24.84
N ARG A 455 -17.52 -16.76 25.39
CA ARG A 455 -18.88 -17.29 25.41
C ARG A 455 -19.48 -17.44 24.00
N VAL A 456 -19.13 -16.54 23.07
CA VAL A 456 -19.51 -16.64 21.65
C VAL A 456 -18.74 -17.77 20.97
N VAL A 457 -17.45 -17.91 21.27
CA VAL A 457 -16.61 -18.97 20.71
C VAL A 457 -17.17 -20.34 21.10
N ASP A 458 -17.47 -20.54 22.38
CA ASP A 458 -18.01 -21.79 22.90
C ASP A 458 -19.38 -22.10 22.30
N ALA A 459 -20.26 -21.09 22.17
CA ALA A 459 -21.58 -21.26 21.58
C ALA A 459 -21.53 -21.57 20.06
N VAL A 460 -20.62 -20.94 19.32
CA VAL A 460 -20.37 -21.26 17.90
C VAL A 460 -19.84 -22.69 17.77
N ASP A 461 -18.92 -23.11 18.65
CA ASP A 461 -18.31 -24.43 18.62
C ASP A 461 -19.32 -25.54 18.94
N ALA A 462 -20.24 -25.29 19.88
CA ALA A 462 -21.38 -26.18 20.16
C ALA A 462 -22.31 -26.33 18.94
N ALA A 463 -22.60 -25.24 18.22
CA ALA A 463 -23.50 -25.26 17.07
C ALA A 463 -22.91 -25.93 15.82
N VAL A 464 -21.58 -26.07 15.72
CA VAL A 464 -20.92 -26.82 14.64
C VAL A 464 -20.45 -28.21 15.07
N ALA A 465 -20.69 -28.64 16.31
CA ALA A 465 -20.29 -29.94 16.85
C ALA A 465 -20.86 -31.13 16.05
N ASP A 466 -20.32 -32.33 16.28
CA ASP A 466 -20.84 -33.56 15.62
C ASP A 466 -22.32 -33.81 15.93
N SER A 467 -22.75 -33.39 17.13
CA SER A 467 -24.13 -33.22 17.56
C SER A 467 -24.37 -31.73 17.79
N PRO A 468 -24.89 -30.99 16.78
CA PRO A 468 -25.09 -29.55 16.88
C PRO A 468 -26.04 -29.17 18.02
N ASP A 469 -25.67 -28.17 18.81
CA ASP A 469 -26.52 -27.54 19.82
C ASP A 469 -26.59 -26.03 19.58
N THR A 470 -27.80 -25.52 19.29
CA THR A 470 -28.05 -24.09 19.03
C THR A 470 -28.54 -23.33 20.27
N ALA A 471 -28.86 -24.03 21.37
CA ALA A 471 -29.41 -23.40 22.58
C ALA A 471 -28.47 -22.34 23.18
N PRO A 472 -27.13 -22.54 23.26
CA PRO A 472 -26.21 -21.52 23.74
C PRO A 472 -26.21 -20.26 22.89
N LEU A 473 -26.33 -20.39 21.56
CA LEU A 473 -26.38 -19.24 20.66
C LEU A 473 -27.67 -18.45 20.83
N ARG A 474 -28.82 -19.15 20.94
CA ARG A 474 -30.11 -18.49 21.18
C ARG A 474 -30.13 -17.77 22.53
N ALA A 475 -29.50 -18.34 23.56
CA ALA A 475 -29.38 -17.71 24.87
C ALA A 475 -28.59 -16.38 24.82
N LEU A 476 -27.60 -16.25 23.94
CA LEU A 476 -26.85 -15.00 23.75
C LEU A 476 -27.70 -13.89 23.10
N LEU A 477 -28.70 -14.27 22.30
CA LEU A 477 -29.58 -13.34 21.58
C LEU A 477 -30.78 -12.89 22.41
N LEU A 478 -31.13 -13.60 23.48
CA LEU A 478 -32.23 -13.22 24.37
C LEU A 478 -31.90 -11.93 25.16
N PRO A 479 -32.89 -11.07 25.44
CA PRO A 479 -32.70 -9.92 26.30
C PRO A 479 -32.13 -10.36 27.65
N SER A 480 -31.07 -9.70 28.10
CA SER A 480 -30.52 -9.88 29.43
C SER A 480 -31.51 -9.20 30.36
N ALA A 481 -31.95 -9.89 31.41
CA ALA A 481 -32.79 -9.26 32.42
C ALA A 481 -32.11 -7.97 32.92
N PRO A 482 -32.85 -6.85 33.10
CA PRO A 482 -32.27 -5.65 33.69
C PRO A 482 -31.62 -6.01 35.04
N PRO A 483 -30.51 -5.36 35.42
CA PRO A 483 -29.92 -5.58 36.73
C PRO A 483 -30.99 -5.35 37.80
N ALA A 484 -31.13 -6.32 38.71
CA ALA A 484 -32.09 -6.22 39.81
C ALA A 484 -31.86 -4.89 40.55
N PRO A 485 -32.91 -4.12 40.86
CA PRO A 485 -32.74 -2.92 41.65
C PRO A 485 -32.03 -3.29 42.96
N PRO A 486 -31.12 -2.45 43.47
CA PRO A 486 -30.45 -2.73 44.74
C PRO A 486 -31.53 -2.96 45.79
N THR A 487 -31.51 -4.15 46.41
CA THR A 487 -32.33 -4.45 47.58
C THR A 487 -32.00 -3.41 48.64
N ASP A 488 -32.95 -2.51 48.87
CA ASP A 488 -32.91 -1.52 49.94
C ASP A 488 -33.10 -2.27 51.26
N GLU A 489 -32.01 -2.84 51.79
CA GLU A 489 -31.93 -3.29 53.18
C GLU A 489 -31.85 -2.06 54.10
N ARG A 490 -32.87 -1.21 54.07
CA ARG A 490 -33.12 -0.17 55.07
C ARG A 490 -34.61 0.06 55.23
N ASN A 491 -35.27 -0.88 55.91
CA ASN A 491 -36.19 -0.61 57.01
C ASN A 491 -37.01 -1.87 57.30
N THR A 492 -36.76 -2.51 58.45
CA THR A 492 -37.81 -2.80 59.42
C THR A 492 -37.18 -3.31 60.72
N SER A 493 -37.19 -2.40 61.70
CA SER A 493 -37.24 -2.56 63.17
C SER A 493 -36.17 -3.37 63.90
#